data_AF-A0A6M1SL56-F1
#
_entry.id   AF-A0A6M1SL56-F1
#
_cell.length_a   1.000
_cell.length_b   1.000
_cell.length_c   1.000
_cell.angle_alpha   90.00
_cell.angle_beta   90.00
_cell.angle_gamma   90.00
#
_symmetry.space_group_name_H-M   'P 1'
#
loop_
_entity.id
_entity.type
_entity.pdbx_description
1 polymer ?
#
loop_
_entity_poly.entity_id
_entity_poly.type
_entity_poly.pdbx_seq_one_letter_code
_entity_poly.pdbx_strand_id
1 'polypeptide(L)'
;EVIYVARSAAPHRLMSISLSVGTRLPAAHTSMGRVLLAQLSEPALDAYLSRIVLERHTEKTITDKEYLKKCINKVRQQGYA
;
A
#
# COMPACT_ATOMS: atom_id res chain seq x y z
N GLU A 1 -8.46 1.64 0.86
CA GLU A 1 -7.92 0.40 1.45
C GLU A 1 -7.61 -0.60 0.34
N VAL A 2 -6.86 -1.65 0.63
CA VAL A 2 -6.68 -2.84 -0.23
C VAL A 2 -7.45 -3.99 0.38
N ILE A 3 -8.17 -4.75 -0.43
CA ILE A 3 -8.90 -5.95 0.00
C ILE A 3 -8.23 -7.18 -0.61
N TYR A 4 -7.90 -8.15 0.23
CA TYR A 4 -7.41 -9.45 -0.25
C TYR A 4 -8.59 -10.26 -0.81
N VAL A 5 -8.58 -10.52 -2.12
CA VAL A 5 -9.63 -11.31 -2.80
C VAL A 5 -9.23 -12.77 -3.02
N ALA A 6 -7.93 -13.05 -3.02
CA ALA A 6 -7.39 -14.40 -3.15
C ALA A 6 -6.05 -14.49 -2.42
N ARG A 7 -5.73 -15.69 -1.91
CA ARG A 7 -4.44 -15.98 -1.29
C ARG A 7 -4.11 -17.45 -1.40
N SER A 8 -2.87 -17.75 -1.79
CA SER A 8 -2.26 -19.06 -1.56
C SER A 8 -1.32 -18.96 -0.36
N ALA A 9 -1.63 -19.67 0.72
CA ALA A 9 -0.79 -19.67 1.93
C ALA A 9 0.35 -20.68 1.77
N ALA A 10 1.50 -20.41 2.41
CA ALA A 10 2.62 -21.36 2.49
C ALA A 10 2.52 -22.13 3.82
N PRO A 11 1.94 -23.35 3.84
CA PRO A 11 1.60 -24.05 5.09
C PRO A 11 2.84 -24.51 5.89
N HIS A 12 4.01 -24.54 5.26
CA HIS A 12 5.24 -25.08 5.86
C HIS A 12 6.09 -24.03 6.61
N ARG A 13 5.64 -22.77 6.72
CA ARG A 13 6.41 -21.72 7.42
C ARG A 13 6.06 -21.71 8.91
N LEU A 14 7.08 -21.86 9.75
CA LEU A 14 6.98 -21.70 11.22
C LEU A 14 6.50 -20.29 11.62
N MET A 15 6.93 -19.26 10.89
CA MET A 15 6.45 -17.89 10.99
C MET A 15 5.63 -17.56 9.74
N SER A 16 4.32 -17.43 9.89
CA SER A 16 3.41 -17.14 8.79
C SER A 16 2.64 -15.84 9.04
N ILE A 17 2.39 -15.10 7.96
CA ILE A 17 1.52 -13.92 7.99
C ILE A 17 0.08 -14.43 7.89
N SER A 18 -0.80 -14.09 8.81
CA SER A 18 -2.21 -14.47 8.78
C SER A 18 -3.08 -13.42 8.08
N LEU A 19 -3.06 -13.41 6.74
CA LEU A 19 -3.99 -12.63 5.91
C LEU A 19 -5.06 -13.55 5.31
N SER A 20 -6.33 -13.33 5.64
CA SER A 20 -7.45 -14.06 5.04
C SER A 20 -8.08 -13.27 3.89
N VAL A 21 -8.80 -13.95 3.01
CA VAL A 21 -9.70 -13.29 2.06
C VAL A 21 -10.67 -12.39 2.83
N GLY A 22 -10.87 -11.17 2.33
CA GLY A 22 -11.66 -10.13 2.98
C GLY A 22 -10.85 -9.20 3.91
N THR A 23 -9.59 -9.54 4.23
CA THR A 23 -8.73 -8.66 5.04
C THR A 23 -8.53 -7.32 4.32
N ARG A 24 -8.66 -6.23 5.09
CA ARG A 24 -8.45 -4.85 4.64
C ARG A 24 -7.18 -4.28 5.23
N LEU A 25 -6.36 -3.65 4.40
CA LEU A 25 -5.17 -2.93 4.83
C LEU A 25 -5.12 -1.51 4.25
N PRO A 26 -4.51 -0.54 4.95
CA PRO A 26 -4.27 0.79 4.40
C PRO A 26 -3.42 0.74 3.13
N ALA A 27 -3.87 1.41 2.06
CA ALA A 27 -3.18 1.36 0.79
C ALA A 27 -1.81 2.07 0.83
N ALA A 28 -1.67 3.12 1.65
CA ALA A 28 -0.42 3.86 1.81
C ALA A 28 0.72 3.01 2.40
N HIS A 29 0.38 2.01 3.23
CA HIS A 29 1.34 1.24 4.03
C HIS A 29 1.63 -0.16 3.48
N THR A 30 1.12 -0.50 2.30
CA THR A 30 1.33 -1.82 1.66
C THR A 30 1.91 -1.69 0.26
N SER A 31 2.72 -2.66 -0.18
CA SER A 31 3.26 -2.67 -1.55
C SER A 31 2.14 -2.74 -2.59
N MET A 32 1.20 -3.68 -2.44
CA MET A 32 0.01 -3.76 -3.30
C MET A 32 -0.81 -2.49 -3.31
N GLY A 33 -0.97 -1.82 -2.16
CA GLY A 33 -1.67 -0.55 -2.08
C GLY A 33 -0.97 0.55 -2.88
N ARG A 34 0.37 0.61 -2.83
CA ARG A 34 1.14 1.56 -3.66
C ARG A 34 1.02 1.26 -5.15
N VAL A 35 1.00 -0.01 -5.56
CA VAL A 35 0.75 -0.40 -6.96
C VAL A 35 -0.64 0.05 -7.41
N LEU A 36 -1.67 -0.16 -6.58
CA LEU A 36 -3.04 0.28 -6.89
C LEU A 36 -3.15 1.81 -6.95
N LEU A 37 -2.53 2.51 -6.00
CA LEU A 37 -2.51 3.98 -5.99
C LEU A 37 -1.75 4.56 -7.19
N ALA A 38 -0.73 3.88 -7.69
CA ALA A 38 0.02 4.29 -8.88
C ALA A 38 -0.83 4.30 -10.16
N GLN A 39 -1.95 3.56 -10.20
CA GLN A 39 -2.89 3.55 -11.34
C GLN A 39 -3.87 4.73 -11.34
N LEU A 40 -3.96 5.49 -10.24
CA LEU A 40 -4.80 6.67 -10.18
C LEU A 40 -4.23 7.78 -11.09
N SER A 41 -5.13 8.60 -11.66
CA SER A 41 -4.74 9.88 -12.25
C SER A 41 -4.12 10.78 -11.19
N GLU A 42 -3.29 11.74 -11.61
CA GLU A 42 -2.63 12.65 -10.67
C GLU A 42 -3.62 13.42 -9.77
N PRO A 43 -4.75 13.98 -10.27
CA PRO A 43 -5.74 14.63 -9.41
C PRO A 43 -6.38 13.67 -8.39
N ALA A 44 -6.61 12.42 -8.78
CA ALA A 44 -7.20 11.42 -7.89
C ALA A 44 -6.23 10.97 -6.79
N LEU A 45 -4.94 10.84 -7.14
CA LEU A 45 -3.88 10.56 -6.17
C LEU A 45 -3.74 11.71 -5.17
N ASP A 46 -3.74 12.95 -5.64
CA ASP A 46 -3.65 14.13 -4.77
C ASP A 46 -4.86 14.26 -3.85
N ALA A 47 -6.07 14.02 -4.36
CA ALA A 47 -7.28 13.95 -3.55
C ALA A 47 -7.24 12.82 -2.52
N TYR A 48 -6.62 11.68 -2.83
CA TYR A 48 -6.41 10.61 -1.86
C TYR A 48 -5.43 11.06 -0.77
N LEU A 49 -4.26 11.58 -1.15
CA LEU A 49 -3.21 12.01 -0.22
C LEU A 49 -3.68 13.14 0.70
N SER A 50 -4.51 14.08 0.22
CA SER A 50 -5.04 15.16 1.05
C SER A 50 -5.93 14.65 2.19
N ARG A 51 -6.70 13.58 1.96
CA ARG A 51 -7.68 13.03 2.92
C ARG A 51 -7.10 12.05 3.93
N ILE A 52 -6.01 11.35 3.61
CA ILE A 52 -5.47 10.33 4.52
C ILE A 52 -4.66 10.93 5.66
N VAL A 53 -4.64 10.21 6.78
CA VAL A 53 -3.67 10.40 7.88
C VAL A 53 -2.64 9.27 7.77
N LEU A 54 -1.35 9.61 7.85
CA LEU A 54 -0.26 8.64 7.80
C LEU A 54 0.19 8.32 9.23
N GLU A 55 -0.31 7.21 9.77
CA GLU A 55 0.08 6.73 11.09
C GLU A 55 1.45 6.04 11.04
N ARG A 56 2.26 6.24 12.09
CA ARG A 56 3.58 5.60 12.20
C ARG A 56 3.42 4.22 12.86
N HIS A 57 3.42 3.15 12.06
CA HIS A 57 3.36 1.78 12.59
C HIS A 57 4.73 1.21 12.99
N THR A 58 5.81 1.74 12.40
CA THR A 58 7.20 1.33 12.65
C THR A 58 8.14 2.52 12.51
N GLU A 59 9.39 2.39 12.95
CA GLU A 59 10.41 3.43 12.77
C GLU A 59 10.62 3.85 11.30
N LYS A 60 10.42 2.90 10.37
CA LYS A 60 10.60 3.10 8.92
C LYS A 60 9.31 3.46 8.17
N THR A 61 8.20 3.68 8.88
CA THR A 61 6.94 4.03 8.23
C THR A 61 7.04 5.42 7.61
N ILE A 62 6.67 5.54 6.34
CA ILE A 62 6.58 6.84 5.67
C ILE A 62 5.39 7.62 6.25
N THR A 63 5.67 8.77 6.85
CA THR A 63 4.68 9.70 7.42
C THR A 63 4.58 11.03 6.66
N ASP A 64 5.41 11.23 5.64
CA ASP A 64 5.41 12.42 4.79
C ASP A 64 4.63 12.15 3.49
N LYS A 65 3.61 12.97 3.21
CA LYS A 65 2.71 12.80 2.06
C LYS A 65 3.40 13.05 0.72
N GLU A 66 4.29 14.03 0.66
CA GLU A 66 5.04 14.37 -0.56
C GLU A 66 6.04 13.27 -0.92
N TYR A 67 6.74 12.73 0.08
CA TYR A 67 7.63 11.60 -0.07
C TYR A 67 6.86 10.34 -0.49
N LEU A 68 5.68 10.10 0.10
CA LEU A 68 4.82 9.00 -0.34
C LEU A 68 4.39 9.18 -1.81
N LYS A 69 4.00 10.39 -2.23
CA LYS A 69 3.66 10.70 -3.63
C LYS A 69 4.83 10.38 -4.56
N LYS A 70 6.06 10.78 -4.20
CA LYS A 70 7.28 10.45 -4.96
C LYS A 70 7.49 8.94 -5.07
N CYS A 71 7.32 8.19 -3.98
CA CYS A 71 7.41 6.73 -4.00
C CYS A 71 6.36 6.12 -4.94
N ILE A 72 5.10 6.58 -4.90
CA ILE A 72 4.02 6.08 -5.77
C ILE A 72 4.30 6.40 -7.24
N ASN A 73 4.83 7.59 -7.54
CA ASN A 73 5.22 7.93 -8.91
C ASN A 73 6.39 7.07 -9.42
N LYS A 74 7.34 6.72 -8.55
CA LYS A 74 8.39 5.75 -8.90
C LYS A 74 7.80 4.37 -9.19
N VAL A 75 6.84 3.90 -8.39
CA VAL A 75 6.10 2.64 -8.62
C VAL A 75 5.42 2.66 -9.99
N ARG A 76 4.78 3.77 -10.37
CA ARG A 76 4.15 3.94 -11.69
C ARG A 76 5.16 3.76 -12.83
N GLN A 77 6.37 4.30 -12.69
CA GLN A 77 7.40 4.22 -13.73
C GLN A 77 8.02 2.82 -13.84
N GLN A 78 8.23 2.13 -12.72
CA GLN A 78 8.94 0.84 -12.70
C GLN A 78 8.03 -0.39 -12.82
N GLY A 79 6.73 -0.26 -12.51
CA GLY A 79 5.75 -1.36 -12.60
C GLY A 79 5.69 -2.30 -11.39
N TYR A 80 6.40 -1.98 -10.30
CA TYR A 80 6.41 -2.75 -9.05
C TYR A 80 6.65 -1.83 -7.84
N ALA A 81 6.46 -2.32 -6.61
CA ALA A 81 6.62 -1.55 -5.37
C ALA A 81 7.47 -2.28 -4.32
#